data_AF-A0A2C9L0S4-F1
#
_entry.id   AF-A0A2C9L0S4-F1
#
_cell.length_a   1.000
_cell.length_b   1.000
_cell.length_c   1.000
_cell.angle_alpha   90.00
_cell.angle_beta   90.00
_cell.angle_gamma   90.00
#
_symmetry.space_group_name_H-M   'P 1'
#
loop_
_entity.id
_entity.type
_entity.pdbx_description
1 polymer ?
#
loop_
_entity_poly.entity_id
_entity_poly.type
_entity_poly.pdbx_seq_one_letter_code
_entity_poly.pdbx_strand_id
1 'polypeptide(L)'
;MIVINLNCLACKMDPKIYERISTLGRFYIYAIHGYATEVMFTALWEFVVNLNWKFPGNTSMWSFPIYGLSGLVCEHIFVYLSSREVPLVTRGLVYTFWTYCWEFSTGYILKQFGACPWDYTP
;
A
#
# COMPACT_ATOMS: atom_id res chain seq x y z
N MET A 1 -15.72 -19.24 24.20
CA MET A 1 -15.59 -19.11 22.74
C MET A 1 -16.17 -17.75 22.33
N ILE A 2 -15.40 -16.69 22.54
CA ILE A 2 -15.80 -15.33 22.13
C ILE A 2 -15.40 -15.20 20.67
N VAL A 3 -16.35 -15.43 19.77
CA VAL A 3 -16.21 -14.96 18.39
C VAL A 3 -16.39 -13.45 18.47
N ILE A 4 -15.30 -12.73 18.71
CA ILE A 4 -15.26 -11.28 18.51
C ILE A 4 -15.58 -11.10 17.03
N ASN A 5 -16.77 -10.58 16.76
CA ASN A 5 -17.22 -10.30 15.40
C ASN A 5 -16.27 -9.23 14.82
N LEU A 6 -15.27 -9.68 14.06
CA LEU A 6 -14.24 -8.85 13.42
C LEU A 6 -14.84 -7.76 12.53
N ASN A 7 -16.10 -7.89 12.09
CA ASN A 7 -16.81 -6.85 11.35
C ASN A 7 -17.15 -5.63 12.23
N CYS A 8 -17.27 -5.79 13.55
CA CYS A 8 -17.70 -4.73 14.47
C CYS A 8 -16.56 -3.78 14.88
N LEU A 9 -15.32 -4.27 14.96
CA LEU A 9 -14.15 -3.44 15.33
C LEU A 9 -13.75 -2.46 14.22
N ALA A 10 -13.89 -2.85 12.95
CA ALA A 10 -13.61 -1.96 11.81
C ALA A 10 -14.70 -0.89 11.58
N CYS A 11 -15.93 -1.13 12.05
CA CYS A 11 -17.08 -0.25 11.81
C CYS A 11 -17.11 0.99 12.72
N LYS A 12 -16.27 1.03 13.77
CA LYS A 12 -16.30 2.08 14.81
C LYS A 12 -15.05 2.96 14.82
N MET A 13 -14.41 3.15 13.67
CA MET A 13 -13.38 4.19 13.54
C MET A 13 -14.08 5.56 13.46
N ASP A 14 -13.92 6.40 14.49
CA ASP A 14 -14.51 7.74 14.52
C ASP A 14 -13.91 8.61 13.38
N PRO A 15 -14.71 9.09 12.43
CA PRO A 15 -14.23 9.89 11.30
C PRO A 15 -13.46 11.15 11.73
N LYS A 16 -13.66 11.63 12.96
CA LYS A 16 -12.96 12.81 13.52
C LYS A 16 -11.45 12.63 13.71
N ILE A 17 -10.93 11.39 13.75
CA ILE A 17 -9.48 11.17 13.89
C ILE A 17 -8.76 11.53 12.59
N TYR A 18 -9.39 11.27 11.44
CA TYR A 18 -8.82 11.51 10.13
C TYR A 18 -8.77 13.00 9.73
N GLU A 19 -9.66 13.79 10.32
CA GLU A 19 -9.81 15.23 10.11
C GLU A 19 -8.63 16.05 10.67
N ARG A 20 -7.82 15.47 11.56
CA ARG A 20 -6.74 16.19 12.25
C ARG A 20 -5.45 16.30 11.45
N ILE A 21 -5.26 15.47 10.42
CA ILE A 21 -4.04 15.42 9.62
C ILE A 21 -4.36 15.97 8.22
N SER A 22 -3.55 16.91 7.75
CA SER A 22 -3.64 17.43 6.37
C SER A 22 -3.49 16.30 5.34
N THR A 23 -4.15 16.42 4.19
CA THR A 23 -3.99 15.50 3.05
C THR A 23 -2.53 15.23 2.71
N LEU A 24 -1.67 16.25 2.78
CA LEU A 24 -0.23 16.10 2.54
C LEU A 24 0.47 15.28 3.62
N GLY A 25 0.06 15.43 4.88
CA GLY A 25 0.59 14.61 5.98
C GLY A 25 0.21 13.14 5.82
N ARG A 26 -1.02 12.87 5.36
CA ARG A 26 -1.53 11.51 5.12
C ARG A 26 -0.81 10.87 3.94
N PHE A 27 -0.66 11.62 2.85
CA PHE A 27 0.19 11.24 1.72
C PHE A 27 1.60 10.86 2.16
N TYR A 28 2.24 11.69 2.98
CA TYR A 28 3.61 11.45 3.45
C TYR A 28 3.71 10.18 4.32
N ILE A 29 2.75 9.96 5.22
CA ILE A 29 2.68 8.74 6.04
C ILE A 29 2.53 7.50 5.16
N TYR A 30 1.61 7.54 4.19
CA TYR A 30 1.39 6.42 3.27
C TYR A 30 2.60 6.16 2.36
N ALA A 31 3.23 7.23 1.87
CA ALA A 31 4.42 7.13 1.04
C ALA A 31 5.58 6.48 1.80
N ILE A 32 5.89 6.95 3.01
CA ILE A 32 6.95 6.34 3.83
C ILE A 32 6.62 4.90 4.19
N HIS A 33 5.37 4.61 4.57
CA HIS A 33 4.99 3.27 4.97
C HIS A 33 5.09 2.28 3.80
N GLY A 34 4.60 2.65 2.62
CA GLY A 34 4.75 1.84 1.41
C GLY A 34 6.22 1.67 1.02
N TYR A 35 7.00 2.75 1.05
CA TYR A 35 8.42 2.74 0.71
C TYR A 35 9.23 1.83 1.66
N ALA A 36 9.00 1.94 2.97
CA ALA A 36 9.62 1.06 3.96
C ALA A 36 9.20 -0.41 3.76
N THR A 37 7.92 -0.65 3.45
CA THR A 37 7.42 -2.01 3.18
C THR A 37 8.08 -2.61 1.95
N GLU A 38 8.25 -1.84 0.87
CA GLU A 38 8.93 -2.31 -0.34
C GLU A 38 10.40 -2.63 -0.07
N VAL A 39 11.14 -1.74 0.61
CA VAL A 39 12.55 -2.01 0.97
C VAL A 39 12.68 -3.28 1.81
N MET A 40 11.79 -3.46 2.79
CA MET A 40 11.79 -4.67 3.61
C MET A 40 11.44 -5.92 2.79
N PHE A 41 10.49 -5.80 1.85
CA PHE A 41 10.11 -6.88 0.97
C PHE A 41 11.26 -7.28 0.02
N THR A 42 11.93 -6.33 -0.62
CA THR A 42 13.05 -6.62 -1.52
C THR A 42 14.26 -7.17 -0.75
N ALA A 43 14.54 -6.65 0.45
CA ALA A 43 15.55 -7.19 1.35
C ALA A 43 15.26 -8.65 1.75
N LEU A 44 14.00 -8.95 2.10
CA LEU A 44 13.57 -10.30 2.45
C LEU A 44 13.63 -11.23 1.23
N TRP A 45 13.22 -10.76 0.05
CA TRP A 45 13.29 -11.52 -1.19
C TRP A 45 14.73 -11.90 -1.51
N GLU A 46 15.67 -10.96 -1.37
CA GLU A 46 17.09 -11.23 -1.56
C GLU A 46 17.65 -12.25 -0.59
N PHE A 47 17.20 -12.21 0.67
CA PHE A 47 17.54 -13.25 1.63
C PHE A 47 16.96 -14.62 1.26
N VAL A 48 15.70 -14.68 0.80
CA VAL A 48 15.05 -15.95 0.45
C VAL A 48 15.72 -16.60 -0.77
N VAL A 49 16.09 -15.81 -1.79
CA VAL A 49 16.67 -16.33 -3.03
C VAL A 49 18.17 -16.61 -2.89
N ASN A 50 18.93 -15.71 -2.27
CA ASN A 50 20.38 -15.75 -2.26
C ASN A 50 20.99 -16.06 -0.88
N LEU A 51 20.18 -16.24 0.18
CA LEU A 51 20.62 -16.42 1.58
C LEU A 51 21.60 -15.34 2.03
N ASN A 52 21.44 -14.12 1.49
CA ASN A 52 22.31 -13.00 1.79
C ASN A 52 21.88 -12.34 3.12
N TRP A 53 22.62 -12.62 4.19
CA TRP A 53 22.41 -12.07 5.53
C TRP A 53 22.62 -10.56 5.67
N LYS A 54 23.07 -9.88 4.60
CA LYS A 54 23.15 -8.41 4.57
C LYS A 54 21.79 -7.75 4.33
N PHE A 55 20.77 -8.50 3.90
CA PHE A 55 19.42 -7.99 3.61
C PHE A 55 19.43 -6.71 2.76
N PRO A 56 20.07 -6.70 1.57
CA PRO A 56 20.07 -5.52 0.72
C PRO A 56 18.66 -5.29 0.16
N GLY A 57 18.01 -4.22 0.63
CA GLY A 57 16.71 -3.78 0.11
C GLY A 57 16.88 -2.63 -0.89
N ASN A 58 16.30 -2.79 -2.07
CA ASN A 58 16.32 -1.80 -3.13
C ASN A 58 14.89 -1.35 -3.46
N THR A 59 14.73 -0.07 -3.80
CA THR A 59 13.48 0.53 -4.27
C THR A 59 13.79 1.74 -5.15
N SER A 60 12.91 2.09 -6.07
CA SER A 60 13.02 3.30 -6.88
C SER A 60 12.48 4.53 -6.15
N MET A 61 13.07 5.70 -6.39
CA MET A 61 12.52 6.98 -5.89
C MET A 61 11.09 7.23 -6.37
N TRP A 62 10.69 6.67 -7.51
CA TRP A 62 9.32 6.74 -8.02
C TRP A 62 8.31 5.96 -7.17
N SER A 63 8.75 4.96 -6.40
CA SER A 63 7.87 4.21 -5.51
C SER A 63 7.26 5.10 -4.41
N PHE A 64 7.96 6.14 -3.98
CA PHE A 64 7.48 7.06 -2.96
C PHE A 64 6.15 7.74 -3.37
N PRO A 65 6.07 8.49 -4.50
CA PRO A 65 4.79 9.06 -4.94
C PRO A 65 3.76 8.00 -5.37
N ILE A 66 4.18 6.86 -5.94
CA ILE A 66 3.28 5.76 -6.31
C ILE A 66 2.51 5.26 -5.09
N TYR A 67 3.20 4.94 -3.99
CA TYR A 67 2.56 4.44 -2.78
C TYR A 67 1.80 5.50 -2.00
N GLY A 68 2.31 6.74 -1.95
CA GLY A 68 1.61 7.84 -1.30
C GLY A 68 0.25 8.13 -1.93
N LEU A 69 0.18 8.17 -3.27
CA LEU A 69 -1.07 8.39 -4.00
C LEU A 69 -2.01 7.19 -3.89
N SER A 70 -1.49 5.96 -4.02
CA SER A 70 -2.29 4.74 -3.84
C SER A 70 -2.94 4.69 -2.46
N GLY A 71 -2.19 5.03 -1.41
CA GLY A 71 -2.67 5.06 -0.03
C GLY A 71 -3.86 6.01 0.18
N LEU A 72 -3.82 7.21 -0.42
CA LEU A 72 -4.94 8.14 -0.37
C LEU A 72 -6.20 7.58 -1.06
N VAL A 73 -6.04 6.90 -2.20
CA VAL A 73 -7.18 6.27 -2.88
C VAL A 73 -7.71 5.08 -2.08
N CYS A 74 -6.83 4.23 -1.56
CA CYS A 74 -7.18 3.11 -0.67
C CYS A 74 -7.97 3.57 0.54
N GLU A 75 -7.64 4.72 1.10
CA GLU A 75 -8.36 5.33 2.21
C GLU A 75 -9.80 5.73 1.82
N HIS A 76 -10.01 6.33 0.65
CA HIS A 76 -11.36 6.58 0.13
C HIS A 76 -12.15 5.27 -0.10
N ILE A 77 -11.51 4.25 -0.67
CA ILE A 77 -12.13 2.92 -0.86
C ILE A 77 -12.48 2.32 0.50
N PHE A 78 -11.61 2.47 1.50
CA PHE A 78 -11.83 2.00 2.87
C PHE A 78 -13.07 2.64 3.50
N VAL A 79 -13.18 3.97 3.45
CA VAL A 79 -14.35 4.69 4.02
C VAL A 79 -15.63 4.24 3.32
N TYR A 80 -15.62 4.16 1.99
CA TYR A 80 -16.77 3.75 1.20
C TYR A 80 -17.23 2.31 1.54
N LEU A 81 -16.32 1.34 1.52
CA LEU A 81 -16.65 -0.06 1.81
C LEU A 81 -17.04 -0.28 3.28
N SER A 82 -16.39 0.45 4.21
CA SER A 82 -16.71 0.35 5.63
C SER A 82 -18.09 0.93 5.95
N SER A 83 -18.52 1.97 5.25
CA SER A 83 -19.86 2.56 5.40
C SER A 83 -21.00 1.61 4.99
N ARG A 84 -20.69 0.59 4.18
CA ARG A 84 -21.63 -0.40 3.65
C ARG A 84 -21.52 -1.76 4.31
N GLU A 85 -20.79 -1.85 5.42
CA GLU A 85 -20.59 -3.10 6.20
C GLU A 85 -20.10 -4.28 5.34
N VAL A 86 -19.30 -4.00 4.31
CA VAL A 86 -18.80 -5.02 3.39
C VAL A 86 -17.89 -6.02 4.14
N PRO A 87 -18.06 -7.34 3.95
CA PRO A 87 -17.24 -8.36 4.61
C PRO A 87 -15.74 -8.16 4.37
N LEU A 88 -14.92 -8.52 5.37
CA LEU A 88 -13.47 -8.34 5.33
C LEU A 88 -12.80 -9.01 4.11
N VAL A 89 -13.27 -10.20 3.72
CA VAL A 89 -12.73 -10.93 2.55
C VAL A 89 -12.94 -10.14 1.27
N THR A 90 -14.15 -9.63 1.05
CA THR A 90 -14.46 -8.81 -0.13
C THR A 90 -13.66 -7.52 -0.15
N ARG A 91 -13.46 -6.89 1.01
CA ARG A 91 -12.59 -5.70 1.13
C ARG A 91 -11.15 -6.02 0.73
N GLY A 92 -10.62 -7.16 1.20
CA GLY A 92 -9.30 -7.66 0.81
C GLY A 92 -9.17 -7.81 -0.70
N LEU A 93 -10.14 -8.46 -1.35
CA LEU A 93 -10.15 -8.62 -2.82
C LEU A 93 -10.16 -7.28 -3.55
N VAL A 94 -10.95 -6.30 -3.09
CA VAL A 94 -11.00 -4.97 -3.69
C VAL A 94 -9.67 -4.23 -3.52
N TYR A 95 -9.06 -4.29 -2.34
CA TYR A 95 -7.74 -3.66 -2.11
C TYR A 95 -6.66 -4.31 -2.97
N THR A 96 -6.64 -5.64 -3.05
CA THR A 96 -5.69 -6.36 -3.91
C THR A 96 -5.87 -6.00 -5.38
N PHE A 97 -7.11 -5.99 -5.87
CA PHE A 97 -7.41 -5.59 -7.26
C PHE A 97 -6.95 -4.16 -7.55
N TRP A 98 -7.27 -3.23 -6.65
CA TRP A 98 -6.83 -1.84 -6.77
C TRP A 98 -5.32 -1.72 -6.82
N THR A 99 -4.59 -2.36 -5.91
CA THR A 99 -3.12 -2.33 -5.87
C THR A 99 -2.53 -2.83 -7.19
N TYR A 100 -2.99 -3.97 -7.71
CA TYR A 100 -2.52 -4.49 -9.00
C TYR A 100 -2.81 -3.53 -10.16
N CYS A 101 -4.03 -2.98 -10.23
CA CYS A 101 -4.36 -2.00 -11.26
C CYS A 101 -3.48 -0.75 -11.17
N TRP A 102 -3.21 -0.26 -9.95
CA TRP A 102 -2.40 0.92 -9.71
C TRP A 102 -0.93 0.70 -10.09
N GLU A 103 -0.34 -0.39 -9.63
CA GLU A 103 1.04 -0.76 -9.92
C GLU A 103 1.27 -1.00 -11.42
N PHE A 104 0.35 -1.72 -12.07
CA PHE A 104 0.43 -1.95 -13.51
C PHE A 104 0.28 -0.64 -14.30
N SER A 105 -0.65 0.23 -13.92
CA SER A 105 -0.88 1.52 -14.60
C SER A 105 0.33 2.45 -14.44
N THR A 106 0.86 2.58 -13.23
CA THR A 106 2.02 3.44 -12.95
C THR A 106 3.28 2.91 -13.62
N GLY A 107 3.52 1.59 -13.60
CA GLY A 107 4.60 0.95 -14.34
C GLY A 107 4.48 1.17 -15.86
N TYR A 108 3.27 1.04 -16.43
CA TYR A 108 3.03 1.28 -17.85
C TYR A 108 3.31 2.74 -18.25
N ILE A 109 2.87 3.70 -17.43
CA ILE A 109 3.10 5.14 -17.65
C ILE A 109 4.59 5.45 -17.58
N LEU A 110 5.28 5.02 -16.52
CA LEU A 110 6.71 5.28 -16.35
C LEU A 110 7.54 4.68 -17.48
N LYS A 111 7.14 3.50 -17.99
CA LYS A 111 7.81 2.86 -19.13
C LYS A 111 7.79 3.73 -20.38
N GLN A 112 6.76 4.57 -20.58
CA GLN A 112 6.72 5.51 -21.72
C GLN A 112 7.80 6.60 -21.62
N PHE A 113 8.26 6.91 -20.42
CA PHE A 113 9.31 7.89 -20.16
C PHE A 113 10.70 7.24 -19.99
N GLY A 114 10.84 5.96 -20.34
CA GLY A 114 12.10 5.22 -20.17
C GLY A 114 12.46 4.94 -18.70
N ALA A 115 11.52 5.10 -17.77
CA ALA A 115 11.69 4.74 -16.37
C ALA A 115 10.94 3.45 -16.06
N CYS A 116 11.48 2.61 -15.18
CA CYS A 116 10.76 1.47 -14.63
C CYS A 116 10.96 1.48 -13.11
N PRO A 117 9.89 1.60 -12.30
CA PRO A 117 10.03 1.71 -10.85
C PRO A 117 10.60 0.44 -10.21
N TRP A 118 10.48 -0.70 -10.88
CA TRP A 118 10.87 -2.01 -10.36
C TRP A 118 11.88 -2.75 -11.24
N ASP A 119 12.61 -2.01 -12.08
CA ASP A 119 13.79 -2.56 -12.73
C ASP A 119 15.00 -2.32 -11.83
N TYR A 120 15.42 -3.39 -11.15
CA TYR A 120 16.60 -3.41 -10.27
C TYR A 120 17.81 -4.07 -10.94
N THR A 121 17.78 -4.21 -12.27
CA THR A 121 18.92 -4.75 -13.03
C THR A 121 20.14 -3.83 -12.83
N PRO A 122 21.32 -4.38 -12.47
CA PRO A 122 22.55 -3.60 -12.34
C PRO A 122 23.02 -2.98 -13.66
#